data_AF-A0A1H6I311-F1
#
_entry.id   AF-A0A1H6I311-F1
#
_cell.length_a   1.000
_cell.length_b   1.000
_cell.length_c   1.000
_cell.angle_alpha   90.00
_cell.angle_beta   90.00
_cell.angle_gamma   90.00
#
_symmetry.space_group_name_H-M   'P 1'
#
loop_
_entity.id
_entity.type
_entity.pdbx_description
1 polymer ?
#
loop_
_entity_poly.entity_id
_entity_poly.type
_entity_poly.pdbx_seq_one_letter_code
_entity_poly.pdbx_strand_id
1 'polypeptide(L)'
;MKAFIKSFIAVLFTVTMCVFGSTNAYAWANNDYSFIIEYKNAPEGTVFADILFKNTEGDIYGIGKDGESPCSSVNIKYSEEETNEGYVGYNTRNINVKERTIELDKDCGLAKYDDGYTSLMFRRALATEYTTSDGEYRPVTILLGTKKAKNTEISSYYGSLKVAYCDEKGNVLMVTEAYEPEITDEPVNYYVKADGQSLKCTLDHGINVGKGISAVLIGSVVIKALFLVIVGAIILIVVLHDRKRRNDQYPDR
;
A
#
# COMPACT_ATOMS: atom_id res chain seq x y z
N MET A 1 21.55 21.00 38.78
CA MET A 1 22.33 20.60 37.57
C MET A 1 22.07 19.15 37.14
N LYS A 2 22.27 18.14 38.00
CA LYS A 2 22.04 16.72 37.62
C LYS A 2 20.60 16.38 37.18
N ALA A 3 19.58 16.93 37.84
CA ALA A 3 18.18 16.70 37.46
C ALA A 3 17.82 17.31 36.10
N PHE A 4 18.29 18.53 35.84
CA PHE A 4 18.06 19.24 34.58
C PHE A 4 18.69 18.52 33.37
N ILE A 5 19.92 18.00 33.53
CA ILE A 5 20.60 17.22 32.49
C ILE A 5 19.82 15.94 32.17
N LYS A 6 19.31 15.23 33.19
CA LYS A 6 18.49 14.03 33.00
C LYS A 6 17.19 14.34 32.27
N SER A 7 16.49 15.40 32.64
CA SER A 7 15.27 15.84 31.95
C SER A 7 15.54 16.23 30.50
N PHE A 8 16.65 16.92 30.24
CA PHE A 8 17.04 17.30 28.88
C PHE A 8 17.33 16.08 27.99
N ILE A 9 18.10 15.11 28.50
CA ILE A 9 18.39 13.87 27.78
C ILE A 9 17.10 13.09 27.49
N ALA A 10 16.18 13.01 28.46
CA ALA A 10 14.89 12.34 28.27
C ALA A 10 14.04 13.01 27.17
N VAL A 11 13.94 14.35 27.19
CA VAL A 11 13.22 15.10 26.15
C VAL A 11 13.86 14.90 24.78
N LEU A 12 15.19 14.97 24.69
CA LEU A 12 15.92 14.72 23.45
C LEU A 12 15.61 13.31 22.91
N PHE A 13 15.69 12.30 23.77
CA PHE A 13 15.46 10.91 23.38
C PHE A 13 14.02 10.66 22.90
N THR A 14 13.02 11.21 23.60
CA THR A 14 11.61 11.13 23.20
C THR A 14 11.40 11.80 21.84
N VAL A 15 11.92 13.00 21.63
CA VAL A 15 11.80 13.73 20.36
C VAL A 15 12.49 12.97 19.23
N THR A 16 13.70 12.44 19.47
CA THR A 16 14.41 11.59 18.51
C THR A 16 13.58 10.35 18.17
N MET A 17 13.05 9.61 19.14
CA MET A 17 12.22 8.45 18.85
C MET A 17 10.93 8.80 18.12
N CYS A 18 10.28 9.92 18.44
CA CYS A 18 9.11 10.39 17.71
C CYS A 18 9.45 10.71 16.25
N VAL A 19 10.57 11.38 15.97
CA VAL A 19 10.97 11.73 14.60
C VAL A 19 11.41 10.49 13.81
N PHE A 20 12.28 9.65 14.38
CA PHE A 20 12.79 8.45 13.71
C PHE A 20 11.73 7.34 13.56
N GLY A 21 10.87 7.17 14.56
CA GLY A 21 9.72 6.27 14.49
C GLY A 21 8.73 6.71 13.41
N SER A 22 8.50 8.02 13.29
CA SER A 22 7.69 8.57 12.21
C SER A 22 8.32 8.31 10.85
N THR A 23 9.63 8.55 10.66
CA THR A 23 10.28 8.32 9.35
C THR A 23 10.23 6.87 8.87
N ASN A 24 10.24 5.89 9.77
CA ASN A 24 10.08 4.49 9.38
C ASN A 24 8.65 4.16 8.92
N ALA A 25 7.63 4.81 9.48
CA ALA A 25 6.26 4.69 8.98
C ALA A 25 6.09 5.32 7.59
N TYR A 26 6.85 6.39 7.28
CA TYR A 26 6.84 7.08 5.98
C TYR A 26 7.68 6.39 4.89
N ALA A 27 8.47 5.37 5.23
CA ALA A 27 9.32 4.65 4.27
C ALA A 27 8.55 3.55 3.49
N TRP A 28 7.25 3.39 3.73
CA TRP A 28 6.38 2.67 2.81
C TRP A 28 6.30 3.44 1.50
N ALA A 29 7.12 3.02 0.54
CA ALA A 29 7.17 3.55 -0.80
C ALA A 29 5.75 3.62 -1.39
N ASN A 30 5.42 4.75 -2.01
CA ASN A 30 4.26 4.87 -2.90
C ASN A 30 4.45 3.90 -4.06
N ASN A 31 4.03 2.67 -3.84
CA ASN A 31 3.99 1.63 -4.84
C ASN A 31 2.86 2.00 -5.80
N ASP A 32 3.17 2.15 -7.09
CA ASP A 32 2.23 2.53 -8.16
C ASP A 32 2.03 1.34 -9.12
N TYR A 33 1.98 0.14 -8.55
CA TYR A 33 2.11 -1.11 -9.30
C TYR A 33 1.17 -2.20 -8.84
N SER A 34 0.17 -1.92 -8.00
CA SER A 34 -0.80 -2.95 -7.61
C SER A 34 -2.24 -2.55 -7.87
N PHE A 35 -3.01 -3.53 -8.32
CA PHE A 35 -4.46 -3.53 -8.23
C PHE A 35 -4.88 -4.47 -7.12
N ILE A 36 -5.74 -4.01 -6.24
CA ILE A 36 -6.34 -4.80 -5.18
C ILE A 36 -7.83 -4.88 -5.48
N ILE A 37 -8.33 -6.07 -5.79
CA ILE A 37 -9.75 -6.33 -6.02
C ILE A 37 -10.32 -6.95 -4.76
N GLU A 38 -11.33 -6.31 -4.19
CA GLU A 38 -12.14 -6.85 -3.11
C GLU A 38 -13.54 -7.08 -3.68
N TYR A 39 -14.07 -8.30 -3.59
CA TYR A 39 -15.38 -8.59 -4.18
C TYR A 39 -16.35 -9.32 -3.25
N LYS A 40 -17.64 -9.04 -3.45
CA LYS A 40 -18.78 -9.64 -2.74
C LYS A 40 -19.92 -9.95 -3.71
N ASN A 41 -20.83 -10.83 -3.29
CA ASN A 41 -21.98 -11.26 -4.11
C ASN A 41 -21.59 -11.74 -5.51
N ALA A 42 -20.41 -12.36 -5.63
CA ALA A 42 -19.93 -12.97 -6.86
C ALA A 42 -20.82 -14.19 -7.22
N PRO A 43 -20.96 -14.54 -8.52
CA PRO A 43 -21.72 -15.71 -8.92
C PRO A 43 -21.15 -17.00 -8.31
N GLU A 44 -22.03 -17.98 -8.11
CA GLU A 44 -21.64 -19.31 -7.63
C GLU A 44 -20.57 -19.91 -8.55
N GLY A 45 -19.56 -20.54 -7.94
CA GLY A 45 -18.42 -21.11 -8.66
C GLY A 45 -17.25 -20.14 -8.87
N THR A 46 -17.36 -18.87 -8.44
CA THR A 46 -16.24 -17.92 -8.51
C THR A 46 -15.07 -18.38 -7.64
N VAL A 47 -13.91 -18.51 -8.28
CA VAL A 47 -12.64 -18.85 -7.64
C VAL A 47 -11.74 -17.62 -7.55
N PHE A 48 -11.64 -16.84 -8.62
CA PHE A 48 -10.85 -15.61 -8.67
C PHE A 48 -11.56 -14.53 -9.50
N ALA A 49 -10.99 -13.33 -9.49
CA ALA A 49 -11.44 -12.22 -10.32
C ALA A 49 -10.25 -11.61 -11.08
N ASP A 50 -10.50 -11.07 -12.26
CA ASP A 50 -9.52 -10.35 -13.07
C ASP A 50 -10.06 -8.98 -13.49
N ILE A 51 -9.14 -8.05 -13.78
CA ILE A 51 -9.49 -6.74 -14.33
C ILE A 51 -9.55 -6.85 -15.85
N LEU A 52 -10.63 -6.33 -16.41
CA LEU A 52 -10.72 -6.12 -17.86
C LEU A 52 -10.57 -4.63 -18.15
N PHE A 53 -9.68 -4.28 -19.07
CA PHE A 53 -9.62 -2.93 -19.62
C PHE A 53 -10.15 -2.91 -21.05
N LYS A 54 -10.67 -1.75 -21.44
CA LYS A 54 -11.21 -1.50 -22.77
C LYS A 54 -10.14 -1.74 -23.84
N ASN A 55 -10.56 -2.30 -24.96
CA ASN A 55 -9.68 -2.49 -26.11
C ASN A 55 -9.37 -1.13 -26.74
N THR A 56 -8.08 -0.86 -26.95
CA THR A 56 -7.59 0.35 -27.60
C THR A 56 -6.90 -0.02 -28.90
N GLU A 57 -7.17 0.72 -29.98
CA GLU A 57 -6.47 0.52 -31.24
C GLU A 57 -4.98 0.87 -31.06
N GLY A 58 -4.09 -0.05 -31.46
CA GLY A 58 -2.66 0.12 -31.22
C GLY A 58 -2.27 0.02 -29.74
N ASP A 59 -2.93 -0.86 -28.97
CA ASP A 59 -2.64 -1.10 -27.55
C ASP A 59 -1.13 -1.31 -27.31
N ILE A 60 -0.48 -0.30 -26.72
CA ILE A 60 0.97 -0.29 -26.48
C ILE A 60 1.40 -1.30 -25.40
N TYR A 61 0.46 -1.74 -24.56
CA TYR A 61 0.68 -2.79 -23.57
C TYR A 61 0.08 -4.13 -24.00
N GLY A 62 -0.57 -4.15 -25.15
CA GLY A 62 -1.09 -5.36 -25.78
C GLY A 62 0.05 -6.29 -26.15
N ILE A 63 -0.16 -7.58 -25.93
CA ILE A 63 0.76 -8.61 -26.42
C ILE A 63 0.54 -8.69 -27.93
N GLY A 64 1.61 -8.49 -28.71
CA GLY A 64 1.57 -8.53 -30.16
C GLY A 64 0.86 -9.79 -30.68
N LYS A 65 0.34 -9.72 -31.92
CA LYS A 65 -0.40 -10.80 -32.59
C LYS A 65 0.40 -12.12 -32.77
N ASP A 66 1.62 -12.15 -32.25
CA ASP A 66 2.65 -13.17 -32.42
C ASP A 66 2.33 -14.48 -31.67
N GLY A 67 1.14 -14.59 -31.07
CA GLY A 67 0.51 -15.87 -30.72
C GLY A 67 0.98 -16.52 -29.41
N GLU A 68 2.03 -15.99 -28.77
CA GLU A 68 2.44 -16.37 -27.42
C GLU A 68 1.62 -15.57 -26.39
N SER A 69 0.33 -15.90 -26.28
CA SER A 69 -0.45 -15.46 -25.12
C SER A 69 0.18 -16.11 -23.88
N PRO A 70 0.56 -15.34 -22.85
CA PRO A 70 1.20 -15.88 -21.68
C PRO A 70 0.18 -16.79 -21.00
N CYS A 71 0.49 -18.09 -20.98
CA CYS A 71 -0.05 -18.96 -19.95
C CYS A 71 0.12 -18.21 -18.63
N SER A 72 -1.00 -18.02 -17.94
CA SER A 72 -1.04 -17.20 -16.74
C SER A 72 -1.41 -18.07 -15.57
N SER A 73 -0.92 -17.71 -14.39
CA SER A 73 -1.18 -18.48 -13.19
C SER A 73 -1.72 -17.59 -12.08
N VAL A 74 -2.64 -18.15 -11.29
CA VAL A 74 -3.22 -17.51 -10.12
C VAL A 74 -2.80 -18.31 -8.89
N ASN A 75 -2.05 -17.66 -8.00
CA ASN A 75 -1.67 -18.25 -6.71
C ASN A 75 -2.79 -18.01 -5.70
N ILE A 76 -3.37 -19.09 -5.19
CA ILE A 76 -4.41 -19.06 -4.16
C ILE A 76 -3.77 -19.46 -2.85
N LYS A 77 -3.82 -18.55 -1.88
CA LYS A 77 -3.38 -18.78 -0.50
C LYS A 77 -4.60 -19.11 0.36
N TYR A 78 -4.51 -20.17 1.16
CA TYR A 78 -5.57 -20.51 2.09
C TYR A 78 -5.04 -20.73 3.49
N SER A 79 -5.80 -20.27 4.47
CA SER A 79 -5.43 -20.38 5.87
C SER A 79 -6.21 -21.50 6.53
N GLU A 80 -5.51 -22.55 6.96
CA GLU A 80 -6.06 -23.57 7.83
C GLU A 80 -5.74 -23.21 9.28
N GLU A 81 -6.77 -22.97 10.09
CA GLU A 81 -6.64 -22.76 11.52
C GLU A 81 -6.67 -24.12 12.24
N GLU A 82 -5.53 -24.53 12.78
CA GLU A 82 -5.48 -25.65 13.71
C GLU A 82 -5.55 -25.11 15.14
N THR A 83 -6.63 -25.45 15.84
CA THR A 83 -6.76 -25.21 17.27
C THR A 83 -6.14 -26.39 18.02
N ASN A 84 -4.94 -26.20 18.54
CA ASN A 84 -4.32 -27.17 19.43
C ASN A 84 -4.72 -26.86 20.88
N GLU A 85 -5.23 -27.85 21.60
CA GLU A 85 -5.44 -27.75 23.05
C GLU A 85 -4.08 -27.59 23.75
N GLY A 86 -3.77 -26.37 24.18
CA GLY A 86 -2.59 -26.07 24.97
C GLY A 86 -2.75 -26.52 26.42
N TYR A 87 -1.62 -26.77 27.10
CA TYR A 87 -1.62 -27.01 28.53
C TYR A 87 -2.01 -25.70 29.27
N VAL A 88 -2.97 -25.79 30.20
CA VAL A 88 -3.42 -24.70 31.09
C VAL A 88 -4.21 -23.55 30.42
N GLY A 89 -5.24 -23.87 29.63
CA GLY A 89 -6.31 -22.90 29.29
C GLY A 89 -5.93 -21.76 28.32
N TYR A 90 -4.73 -21.81 27.73
CA TYR A 90 -4.34 -20.93 26.62
C TYR A 90 -4.45 -21.70 25.30
N ASN A 91 -5.41 -21.31 24.46
CA ASN A 91 -5.48 -21.82 23.09
C ASN A 91 -4.41 -21.11 22.25
N THR A 92 -3.42 -21.86 21.76
CA THR A 92 -2.51 -21.37 20.73
C THR A 92 -3.18 -21.54 19.36
N ARG A 93 -3.40 -20.43 18.66
CA ARG A 93 -3.84 -20.45 17.26
C ARG A 93 -2.62 -20.59 16.36
N ASN A 94 -2.49 -21.75 15.72
CA ASN A 94 -1.53 -21.93 14.64
C ASN A 94 -2.26 -21.71 13.33
N ILE A 95 -1.80 -20.71 12.56
CA ILE A 95 -2.32 -20.43 11.22
C ILE A 95 -1.34 -21.08 10.24
N ASN A 96 -1.74 -22.16 9.60
CA ASN A 96 -0.98 -22.78 8.51
C ASN A 96 -1.46 -22.20 7.18
N VAL A 97 -0.59 -21.45 6.49
CA VAL A 97 -0.90 -20.95 5.15
C VAL A 97 -0.48 -22.02 4.14
N LYS A 98 -1.45 -22.54 3.39
CA LYS A 98 -1.21 -23.40 2.23
C LYS A 98 -1.38 -22.60 0.95
N GLU A 99 -0.67 -23.00 -0.09
CA GLU A 99 -0.71 -22.35 -1.39
C GLU A 99 -1.07 -23.38 -2.46
N ARG A 100 -1.91 -22.99 -3.40
CA ARG A 100 -2.16 -23.75 -4.64
C ARG A 100 -2.12 -22.80 -5.83
N THR A 101 -1.56 -23.26 -6.94
CA THR A 101 -1.48 -22.47 -8.17
C THR A 101 -2.48 -23.03 -9.18
N ILE A 102 -3.30 -22.14 -9.75
CA ILE A 102 -4.13 -22.46 -10.92
C ILE A 102 -3.34 -22.04 -12.15
N GLU A 103 -3.05 -22.98 -13.04
CA GLU A 103 -2.52 -22.68 -14.37
C GLU A 103 -3.67 -22.52 -15.36
N LEU A 104 -3.66 -21.41 -16.10
CA LEU A 104 -4.66 -21.08 -17.09
C LEU A 104 -4.00 -20.98 -18.46
N ASP A 105 -4.52 -21.74 -19.41
CA ASP A 105 -4.04 -21.74 -20.79
C ASP A 105 -4.69 -20.62 -21.62
N LYS A 106 -4.15 -20.39 -22.81
CA LYS A 106 -4.68 -19.44 -23.80
C LYS A 106 -6.08 -19.79 -24.32
N ASP A 107 -6.56 -21.00 -24.02
CA ASP A 107 -7.83 -21.54 -24.50
C ASP A 107 -8.97 -21.38 -23.48
N CYS A 108 -8.67 -20.92 -22.26
CA CYS A 108 -9.68 -20.63 -21.24
C CYS A 108 -10.64 -19.49 -21.64
N GLY A 109 -11.80 -19.44 -20.99
CA GLY A 109 -12.83 -18.46 -21.28
C GLY A 109 -12.36 -17.01 -21.13
N LEU A 110 -11.54 -16.71 -20.13
CA LEU A 110 -11.00 -15.38 -19.86
C LEU A 110 -10.01 -14.92 -20.94
N ALA A 111 -9.17 -15.80 -21.47
CA ALA A 111 -8.27 -15.50 -22.58
C ALA A 111 -9.01 -15.19 -23.89
N LYS A 112 -10.20 -15.78 -24.05
CA LYS A 112 -11.10 -15.61 -25.21
C LYS A 112 -12.15 -14.52 -25.03
N TYR A 113 -12.30 -13.98 -23.81
CA TYR A 113 -13.32 -12.97 -23.52
C TYR A 113 -13.04 -11.68 -24.28
N ASP A 114 -14.07 -11.19 -24.98
CA ASP A 114 -14.03 -9.91 -25.70
C ASP A 114 -15.45 -9.36 -25.90
N ASP A 115 -15.84 -8.39 -25.08
CA ASP A 115 -17.04 -7.54 -25.26
C ASP A 115 -16.66 -6.10 -25.62
N GLY A 116 -15.45 -5.90 -26.16
CA GLY A 116 -14.77 -4.61 -26.21
C GLY A 116 -13.85 -4.37 -25.00
N TYR A 117 -13.79 -5.29 -24.04
CA TYR A 117 -12.81 -5.33 -22.96
C TYR A 117 -12.06 -6.66 -22.98
N THR A 118 -10.79 -6.63 -22.57
CA THR A 118 -9.91 -7.80 -22.50
C THR A 118 -9.21 -7.90 -21.16
N SER A 119 -8.84 -9.13 -20.80
CA SER A 119 -8.14 -9.48 -19.57
C SER A 119 -6.78 -8.78 -19.41
N LEU A 120 -6.54 -8.22 -18.22
CA LEU A 120 -5.22 -7.72 -17.81
C LEU A 120 -4.19 -8.85 -17.73
N MET A 121 -4.63 -10.06 -17.42
CA MET A 121 -3.78 -11.25 -17.29
C MET A 121 -3.30 -11.79 -18.64
N PHE A 122 -4.19 -11.98 -19.61
CA PHE A 122 -3.88 -12.75 -20.82
C PHE A 122 -3.52 -11.93 -22.06
N ARG A 123 -4.02 -10.70 -22.16
CA ARG A 123 -3.90 -9.87 -23.37
C ARG A 123 -2.88 -8.74 -23.20
N ARG A 124 -2.35 -8.59 -22.00
CA ARG A 124 -1.44 -7.51 -21.64
C ARG A 124 -0.24 -8.07 -20.90
N ALA A 125 0.96 -7.64 -21.29
CA ALA A 125 2.18 -8.08 -20.62
C ALA A 125 2.42 -7.35 -19.29
N LEU A 126 1.36 -6.91 -18.60
CA LEU A 126 1.44 -5.92 -17.52
C LEU A 126 1.61 -6.57 -16.15
N ALA A 127 0.82 -7.60 -15.87
CA ALA A 127 0.83 -8.28 -14.59
C ALA A 127 1.98 -9.28 -14.48
N THR A 128 2.63 -9.32 -13.32
CA THR A 128 3.72 -10.23 -12.97
C THR A 128 3.33 -11.23 -11.89
N GLU A 129 2.30 -10.93 -11.10
CA GLU A 129 1.82 -11.82 -10.05
C GLU A 129 0.32 -11.63 -9.85
N TYR A 130 -0.38 -12.75 -9.67
CA TYR A 130 -1.77 -12.81 -9.25
C TYR A 130 -1.85 -13.65 -7.98
N THR A 131 -2.25 -13.01 -6.88
CA THR A 131 -2.42 -13.68 -5.60
C THR A 131 -3.82 -13.42 -5.08
N THR A 132 -4.53 -14.45 -4.66
CA THR A 132 -5.82 -14.34 -3.97
C THR A 132 -5.82 -15.18 -2.71
N SER A 133 -6.73 -14.88 -1.79
CA SER A 133 -6.95 -15.67 -0.58
C SER A 133 -8.31 -16.34 -0.56
N ASP A 134 -8.40 -17.49 0.10
CA ASP A 134 -9.69 -18.11 0.40
C ASP A 134 -10.37 -17.44 1.60
N GLY A 135 -11.70 -17.59 1.70
CA GLY A 135 -12.51 -16.98 2.75
C GLY A 135 -13.63 -16.05 2.24
N GLU A 136 -14.30 -15.41 3.19
CA GLU A 136 -15.45 -14.51 2.95
C GLU A 136 -15.02 -13.15 2.36
N TYR A 137 -13.77 -12.74 2.63
CA TYR A 137 -13.12 -11.60 2.00
C TYR A 137 -11.96 -12.10 1.16
N ARG A 138 -12.10 -12.01 -0.18
CA ARG A 138 -11.07 -12.45 -1.13
C ARG A 138 -10.41 -11.25 -1.80
N PRO A 139 -9.40 -10.62 -1.16
CA PRO A 139 -8.56 -9.68 -1.87
C PRO A 139 -7.77 -10.42 -2.94
N VAL A 140 -7.97 -10.04 -4.20
CA VAL A 140 -7.07 -10.38 -5.30
C VAL A 140 -6.06 -9.26 -5.40
N THR A 141 -4.78 -9.58 -5.29
CA THR A 141 -3.69 -8.65 -5.58
C THR A 141 -3.10 -9.00 -6.93
N ILE A 142 -3.13 -8.03 -7.84
CA ILE A 142 -2.47 -8.09 -9.14
C ILE A 142 -1.29 -7.13 -9.08
N LEU A 143 -0.07 -7.68 -9.16
CA LEU A 143 1.14 -6.87 -9.22
C LEU A 143 1.53 -6.64 -10.67
N LEU A 144 1.87 -5.39 -10.99
CA LEU A 144 2.41 -4.98 -12.27
C LEU A 144 3.93 -5.07 -12.28
N GLY A 145 4.48 -5.39 -13.44
CA GLY A 145 5.90 -5.22 -13.68
C GLY A 145 6.26 -3.75 -13.67
N THR A 146 6.93 -3.27 -12.62
CA THR A 146 7.31 -1.85 -12.42
C THR A 146 8.16 -1.25 -13.54
N LYS A 147 8.82 -2.09 -14.36
CA LYS A 147 9.56 -1.68 -15.56
C LYS A 147 8.70 -1.61 -16.82
N LYS A 148 7.46 -2.11 -16.77
CA LYS A 148 6.56 -2.26 -17.92
C LYS A 148 5.47 -1.19 -17.94
N ALA A 149 4.90 -0.87 -16.79
CA ALA A 149 3.89 0.19 -16.67
C ALA A 149 3.73 0.65 -15.23
N LYS A 150 3.15 1.84 -15.10
CA LYS A 150 2.67 2.41 -13.85
C LYS A 150 1.15 2.48 -13.85
N ASN A 151 0.54 2.34 -12.68
CA ASN A 151 -0.91 2.43 -12.51
C ASN A 151 -1.47 3.78 -13.02
N THR A 152 -0.78 4.89 -12.76
CA THR A 152 -1.08 6.23 -13.30
C THR A 152 -1.18 6.28 -14.84
N GLU A 153 -0.29 5.57 -15.53
CA GLU A 153 -0.28 5.49 -17.00
C GLU A 153 -1.42 4.60 -17.50
N ILE A 154 -1.63 3.44 -16.86
CA ILE A 154 -2.64 2.45 -17.25
C ILE A 154 -4.04 3.05 -17.16
N SER A 155 -4.37 3.74 -16.07
CA SER A 155 -5.70 4.32 -15.89
C SER A 155 -6.01 5.42 -16.89
N SER A 156 -5.02 6.29 -17.13
CA SER A 156 -5.14 7.37 -18.10
C SER A 156 -5.27 6.82 -19.53
N TYR A 157 -4.60 5.71 -19.81
CA TYR A 157 -4.60 5.08 -21.14
C TYR A 157 -5.89 4.31 -21.43
N TYR A 158 -6.35 3.48 -20.51
CA TYR A 158 -7.53 2.64 -20.73
C TYR A 158 -8.86 3.31 -20.37
N GLY A 159 -8.84 4.29 -19.47
CA GLY A 159 -9.98 5.13 -19.09
C GLY A 159 -11.08 4.44 -18.29
N SER A 160 -11.50 3.23 -18.66
CA SER A 160 -12.52 2.44 -17.98
C SER A 160 -12.08 1.01 -17.74
N LEU A 161 -12.58 0.42 -16.66
CA LEU A 161 -12.30 -0.95 -16.29
C LEU A 161 -13.58 -1.70 -15.87
N LYS A 162 -13.55 -3.02 -16.03
CA LYS A 162 -14.54 -3.97 -15.51
C LYS A 162 -13.83 -5.02 -14.66
N VAL A 163 -14.59 -5.78 -13.89
CA VAL A 163 -14.10 -6.98 -13.20
C VAL A 163 -14.81 -8.20 -13.74
N ALA A 164 -14.05 -9.23 -14.11
CA ALA A 164 -14.56 -10.54 -14.51
C ALA A 164 -14.42 -11.54 -13.37
N TYR A 165 -15.53 -12.17 -12.98
CA TYR A 165 -15.55 -13.28 -12.02
C TYR A 165 -15.33 -14.59 -12.76
N CYS A 166 -14.35 -15.37 -12.32
CA CYS A 166 -13.89 -16.56 -13.04
C CYS A 166 -13.96 -17.82 -12.17
N ASP A 167 -14.30 -18.94 -12.80
CA ASP A 167 -14.18 -20.27 -12.17
C ASP A 167 -12.73 -20.77 -12.17
N GLU A 168 -12.49 -21.97 -11.62
CA GLU A 168 -11.16 -22.59 -11.54
C GLU A 168 -10.50 -22.85 -12.91
N LYS A 169 -11.29 -22.94 -13.98
CA LYS A 169 -10.81 -23.18 -15.34
C LYS A 169 -10.63 -21.88 -16.13
N GLY A 170 -10.86 -20.73 -15.49
CA GLY A 170 -10.82 -19.42 -16.12
C GLY A 170 -12.03 -19.16 -17.03
N ASN A 171 -13.16 -19.82 -16.85
CA ASN A 171 -14.39 -19.42 -17.53
C ASN A 171 -14.97 -18.17 -16.85
N VAL A 172 -15.38 -17.20 -17.65
CA VAL A 172 -16.03 -15.98 -17.16
C VAL A 172 -17.48 -16.29 -16.80
N LEU A 173 -17.83 -16.13 -15.53
CA LEU A 173 -19.17 -16.39 -14.98
C LEU A 173 -20.05 -15.15 -15.02
N MET A 174 -19.46 -13.98 -14.76
CA MET A 174 -20.13 -12.68 -14.78
C MET A 174 -19.06 -11.60 -14.97
N VAL A 175 -19.47 -10.47 -15.52
CA VAL A 175 -18.66 -9.26 -15.61
C VAL A 175 -19.44 -8.09 -15.03
N THR A 176 -18.75 -7.20 -14.32
CA THR A 176 -19.36 -5.96 -13.82
C THR A 176 -19.70 -5.00 -14.95
N GLU A 177 -20.53 -4.00 -14.64
CA GLU A 177 -20.60 -2.79 -15.44
C GLU A 177 -19.25 -2.07 -15.46
N ALA A 178 -19.04 -1.27 -16.51
CA ALA A 178 -17.83 -0.47 -16.64
C ALA A 178 -17.78 0.64 -15.59
N TYR A 179 -16.60 0.86 -15.03
CA TYR A 179 -16.31 1.95 -14.12
C TYR A 179 -15.17 2.79 -14.65
N GLU A 180 -15.34 4.11 -14.60
CA GLU A 180 -14.32 5.09 -14.95
C GLU A 180 -13.67 5.59 -13.65
N PRO A 181 -12.46 5.13 -13.30
CA PRO A 181 -11.76 5.63 -12.13
C PRO A 181 -11.35 7.10 -12.30
N GLU A 182 -11.10 7.73 -11.15
CA GLU A 182 -10.46 9.04 -11.13
C GLU A 182 -9.08 8.97 -11.80
N ILE A 183 -8.77 9.97 -12.62
CA ILE A 183 -7.48 10.10 -13.30
C ILE A 183 -6.58 10.93 -12.40
N THR A 184 -5.36 10.45 -12.17
CA THR A 184 -4.36 11.15 -11.37
C THR A 184 -2.97 10.98 -11.96
N ASP A 185 -2.14 12.01 -11.80
CA ASP A 185 -0.72 12.00 -12.15
C ASP A 185 0.15 11.59 -10.94
N GLU A 186 -0.46 11.38 -9.76
CA GLU A 186 0.24 10.94 -8.56
C GLU A 186 0.33 9.41 -8.48
N PRO A 187 1.47 8.84 -8.05
CA PRO A 187 1.60 7.40 -7.83
C PRO A 187 0.49 6.82 -6.93
N VAL A 188 -0.26 5.82 -7.41
CA VAL A 188 -1.43 5.24 -6.73
C VAL A 188 -1.56 3.72 -6.89
N ASN A 189 -2.09 3.06 -5.87
CA ASN A 189 -2.67 1.73 -6.02
C ASN A 189 -4.17 1.83 -6.29
N TYR A 190 -4.67 0.94 -7.12
CA TYR A 190 -6.08 0.85 -7.44
C TYR A 190 -6.75 -0.12 -6.47
N TYR A 191 -7.69 0.39 -5.66
CA TYR A 191 -8.51 -0.44 -4.80
C TYR A 191 -9.91 -0.58 -5.39
N VAL A 192 -10.15 -1.73 -6.01
CA VAL A 192 -11.33 -2.06 -6.78
C VAL A 192 -12.30 -2.85 -5.90
N LYS A 193 -13.48 -2.30 -5.62
CA LYS A 193 -14.55 -2.96 -4.87
C LYS A 193 -15.66 -3.38 -5.80
N ALA A 194 -15.81 -4.68 -6.01
CA ALA A 194 -16.86 -5.25 -6.85
C ALA A 194 -17.97 -5.88 -6.00
N ASP A 195 -19.23 -5.61 -6.33
CA ASP A 195 -20.39 -6.15 -5.63
C ASP A 195 -21.43 -6.59 -6.66
N GLY A 196 -21.46 -7.90 -6.94
CA GLY A 196 -22.19 -8.46 -8.07
C GLY A 196 -21.79 -7.77 -9.37
N GLN A 197 -22.74 -7.14 -10.05
CA GLN A 197 -22.49 -6.40 -11.29
C GLN A 197 -21.98 -4.96 -11.08
N SER A 198 -22.00 -4.46 -9.84
CA SER A 198 -21.56 -3.10 -9.55
C SER A 198 -20.08 -3.03 -9.20
N LEU A 199 -19.48 -1.88 -9.46
CA LEU A 199 -18.05 -1.66 -9.29
C LEU A 199 -17.80 -0.25 -8.77
N LYS A 200 -16.85 -0.14 -7.84
CA LYS A 200 -16.26 1.13 -7.41
C LYS A 200 -14.75 0.98 -7.39
N CYS A 201 -14.04 2.05 -7.73
CA CYS A 201 -12.60 2.09 -7.58
C CYS A 201 -12.19 3.33 -6.79
N THR A 202 -11.32 3.13 -5.81
CA THR A 202 -10.70 4.19 -5.03
C THR A 202 -9.20 4.17 -5.23
N LEU A 203 -8.58 5.35 -5.27
CA LEU A 203 -7.14 5.51 -5.40
C LEU A 203 -6.49 5.55 -4.03
N ASP A 204 -5.50 4.69 -3.81
CA ASP A 204 -4.64 4.73 -2.64
C ASP A 204 -3.31 5.37 -3.01
N HIS A 205 -3.17 6.64 -2.65
CA HIS A 205 -1.96 7.46 -2.88
C HIS A 205 -0.80 7.07 -1.95
N GLY A 206 -0.97 6.04 -1.12
CA GLY A 206 -0.03 5.71 -0.07
C GLY A 206 0.18 6.89 0.88
N ILE A 207 1.35 6.93 1.51
CA ILE A 207 1.70 8.02 2.41
C ILE A 207 2.54 9.04 1.64
N ASN A 208 2.03 10.25 1.46
CA ASN A 208 2.74 11.33 0.78
C ASN A 208 4.02 11.73 1.54
N VAL A 209 5.16 11.16 1.12
CA VAL A 209 6.48 11.35 1.73
C VAL A 209 6.92 12.81 1.68
N GLY A 210 6.48 13.57 0.67
CA GLY A 210 6.76 15.02 0.56
C GLY A 210 6.17 15.83 1.71
N LYS A 211 4.94 15.49 2.14
CA LYS A 211 4.31 16.07 3.35
C LYS A 211 5.00 15.59 4.64
N GLY A 212 5.53 14.36 4.64
CA GLY A 212 6.33 13.84 5.77
C GLY A 212 7.66 14.58 5.95
N ILE A 213 8.41 14.78 4.86
CA ILE A 213 9.69 15.49 4.87
C ILE A 213 9.50 16.96 5.26
N SER A 214 8.46 17.63 4.77
CA SER A 214 8.19 19.01 5.16
C SER A 214 7.86 19.13 6.66
N ALA A 215 7.12 18.18 7.22
CA ALA A 215 6.87 18.10 8.67
C ALA A 215 8.16 17.86 9.48
N VAL A 216 9.08 17.01 9.00
CA VAL A 216 10.39 16.79 9.64
C VAL A 216 11.25 18.05 9.59
N LEU A 217 11.27 18.77 8.47
CA LEU A 217 12.01 20.02 8.34
C LEU A 217 11.47 21.09 9.30
N ILE A 218 10.15 21.26 9.36
CA ILE A 218 9.49 22.17 10.31
C ILE A 218 9.81 21.77 11.75
N GLY A 219 9.71 20.47 12.07
CA GLY A 219 10.07 19.94 13.39
C GLY A 219 11.53 20.23 13.75
N SER A 220 12.46 20.07 12.80
CA SER A 220 13.89 20.36 13.03
C SER A 220 14.16 21.84 13.34
N VAL A 221 13.42 22.76 12.70
CA VAL A 221 13.52 24.21 12.96
C VAL A 221 12.99 24.53 14.36
N VAL A 222 11.85 23.96 14.74
CA VAL A 222 11.25 24.14 16.08
C VAL A 222 12.18 23.60 17.17
N ILE A 223 12.80 22.42 16.96
CA ILE A 223 13.77 21.83 17.90
C ILE A 223 15.01 22.73 18.05
N LYS A 224 15.56 23.25 16.93
CA LYS A 224 16.70 24.18 16.98
C LYS A 224 16.35 25.48 17.73
N ALA A 225 15.16 26.02 17.51
CA ALA A 225 14.68 27.20 18.22
C ALA A 225 14.54 26.95 19.73
N LEU A 226 13.94 25.82 20.12
CA LEU A 226 13.85 25.38 21.51
C LEU A 226 15.23 25.23 22.17
N PHE A 227 16.19 24.63 21.45
CA PHE A 227 17.56 24.48 21.93
C PHE A 227 18.22 25.84 22.18
N LEU A 228 18.08 26.80 21.24
CA LEU A 228 18.61 28.15 21.42
C LEU A 228 17.99 28.88 22.62
N VAL A 229 16.68 28.75 22.83
CA VAL A 229 15.99 29.34 23.99
C VAL A 229 16.51 28.74 25.31
N ILE A 230 16.70 27.42 25.36
CA ILE A 230 17.23 26.73 26.55
C ILE A 230 18.66 27.17 26.83
N VAL A 231 19.53 27.22 25.81
CA VAL A 231 20.92 27.68 25.95
C VAL A 231 20.95 29.14 26.44
N GLY A 232 20.12 30.02 25.85
CA GLY A 232 20.01 31.41 26.28
C GLY A 232 19.58 31.55 27.74
N ALA A 233 18.59 30.76 28.18
CA ALA A 233 18.14 30.75 29.57
C ALA A 233 19.24 30.26 30.54
N ILE A 234 20.00 29.24 30.16
CA ILE A 234 21.13 28.75 30.97
C ILE A 234 22.20 29.85 31.11
N ILE A 235 22.58 30.50 30.01
CA ILE A 235 23.55 31.61 30.03
C ILE A 235 23.05 32.73 30.94
N LEU A 236 21.78 33.12 30.83
CA LEU A 236 21.17 34.15 31.68
C LEU A 236 21.24 33.77 33.17
N ILE A 237 20.88 32.53 33.53
CA ILE A 237 20.95 32.04 34.92
C ILE A 237 22.38 32.10 35.44
N VAL A 238 23.36 31.66 34.65
CA VAL A 238 24.78 31.70 35.03
C VAL A 238 25.23 33.15 35.26
N VAL A 239 24.89 34.07 34.36
CA VAL A 239 25.23 35.50 34.48
C VAL A 239 24.58 36.13 35.72
N LEU A 240 23.31 35.85 35.99
CA LEU A 240 22.61 36.35 37.17
C LEU A 240 23.21 35.80 38.46
N HIS A 241 23.57 34.53 38.48
CA HIS A 241 24.18 33.89 39.64
C HIS A 241 25.60 34.43 39.91
N ASP A 242 26.37 34.70 38.86
CA ASP A 242 27.69 35.31 38.96
C ASP A 242 27.63 36.78 39.41
N ARG A 243 26.64 37.55 38.92
CA ARG A 243 26.36 38.90 39.43
C ARG A 243 25.98 38.89 40.90
N LYS A 244 25.10 37.98 41.32
CA LYS A 244 24.71 37.84 42.72
C LYS A 244 25.92 37.54 43.60
N ARG A 245 26.77 36.57 43.21
CA ARG A 245 28.01 36.27 43.95
C ARG A 245 28.94 37.46 44.06
N ARG A 246 29.09 38.26 43.00
CA ARG A 246 29.91 39.48 43.04
C ARG A 246 29.35 40.53 43.99
N ASN A 247 28.03 40.72 44.02
CA ASN A 247 27.38 41.65 44.96
C ASN A 247 27.51 41.16 46.41
N ASP A 248 27.38 39.85 46.66
CA ASP A 248 27.54 39.27 47.99
C ASP A 248 29.01 39.38 48.51
N GLN A 249 30.00 39.44 47.61
CA GLN A 249 31.42 39.62 47.96
C GLN A 249 31.84 41.08 48.21
N TYR A 250 31.08 42.07 47.74
CA TYR A 250 31.40 43.50 47.89
C TYR A 250 30.12 44.30 48.19
N PRO A 251 29.56 44.19 49.41
CA PRO A 251 28.29 44.84 49.76
C PRO A 251 28.37 46.37 49.85
N ASP A 252 29.57 46.94 50.02
CA ASP A 252 29.79 48.36 50.34
C ASP A 252 30.49 49.16 49.21
N ARG A 253 30.22 48.83 47.93
CA ARG A 253 30.59 49.68 46.78
C ARG A 253 29.39 50.13 45.99
#